data_AF-A0A2G9Y7I2-F1
#
_entry.id   AF-A0A2G9Y7I2-F1
#
_cell.length_a   1.000
_cell.length_b   1.000
_cell.length_c   1.000
_cell.angle_alpha   90.00
_cell.angle_beta   90.00
_cell.angle_gamma   90.00
#
_symmetry.space_group_name_H-M   'P 1'
#
loop_
_entity.id
_entity.type
_entity.pdbx_description
1 polymer ?
#
loop_
_entity_poly.entity_id
_entity_poly.type
_entity_poly.pdbx_seq_one_letter_code
_entity_poly.pdbx_strand_id
1 'polypeptide(L)'
;MDIFLPQEALSVIKECHVFIDTCFLLDFASLKKTKDKSKLIDLLNNFRNLSVSFITLSPVALEFYLGSTSQDFLIKEKYLTSIIDEVLPVRALKEEVTKKLIMQYGRYAKGKVSYVDLCLATALKQFPKTFLLTRNYKDFPLKIFGCEAYFILQFNNDLRTYCFYSGEKVIKKQKIKEEFPPF
;
A
#
# COMPACT_ATOMS: atom_id res chain seq x y z
N MET A 1 -5.15 -15.29 -12.68
CA MET A 1 -4.68 -13.93 -12.31
C MET A 1 -3.43 -13.62 -13.08
N ASP A 2 -3.37 -12.42 -13.64
CA ASP A 2 -2.19 -11.87 -14.29
C ASP A 2 -1.71 -10.65 -13.51
N ILE A 3 -0.39 -10.45 -13.51
CA ILE A 3 0.30 -9.41 -12.74
C ILE A 3 1.09 -8.59 -13.74
N PHE A 4 0.73 -7.32 -13.87
CA PHE A 4 1.48 -6.36 -14.66
C PHE A 4 2.29 -5.47 -13.73
N LEU A 5 3.60 -5.70 -13.69
CA LEU A 5 4.55 -4.94 -12.88
C LEU A 5 5.57 -4.25 -13.82
N PRO A 6 5.52 -2.92 -13.97
CA PRO A 6 6.55 -2.17 -14.68
C PRO A 6 7.93 -2.43 -14.06
N GLN A 7 8.97 -2.63 -14.87
CA GLN A 7 10.31 -2.89 -14.33
C GLN A 7 10.85 -1.74 -13.49
N GLU A 8 10.44 -0.51 -13.82
CA GLU A 8 10.80 0.70 -13.09
C GLU A 8 10.30 0.65 -11.64
N ALA A 9 9.17 -0.04 -11.38
CA ALA A 9 8.63 -0.20 -10.04
C ALA A 9 9.61 -0.90 -9.09
N LEU A 10 10.31 -1.93 -9.58
CA LEU A 10 11.25 -2.72 -8.78
C LEU A 10 12.44 -1.88 -8.29
N SER A 11 12.93 -0.98 -9.14
CA SER A 11 14.05 -0.11 -8.79
C SER A 11 13.72 0.92 -7.71
N VAL A 12 12.45 1.34 -7.63
CA VAL A 12 11.95 2.31 -6.66
C VAL A 12 11.81 1.70 -5.28
N ILE A 13 11.32 0.46 -5.21
CA ILE A 13 10.91 -0.18 -3.96
C ILE A 13 11.98 -1.09 -3.35
N LYS A 14 13.23 -1.11 -3.83
CA LYS A 14 14.28 -1.93 -3.21
C LYS A 14 14.73 -1.38 -1.86
N GLU A 15 15.19 -2.25 -0.96
CA GLU A 15 15.77 -1.89 0.35
C GLU A 15 14.86 -0.94 1.17
N CYS A 16 13.58 -1.28 1.27
CA CYS A 16 12.56 -0.44 1.88
C CYS A 16 11.58 -1.23 2.77
N HIS A 17 10.70 -0.50 3.47
CA HIS A 17 9.55 -1.08 4.13
C HIS A 17 8.26 -0.71 3.39
N VAL A 18 7.37 -1.68 3.20
CA VAL A 18 6.08 -1.48 2.55
C VAL A 18 4.98 -1.72 3.58
N PHE A 19 4.29 -0.64 3.96
CA PHE A 19 3.03 -0.73 4.68
C PHE A 19 1.96 -1.36 3.77
N ILE A 20 1.38 -2.46 4.24
CA ILE A 20 0.26 -3.13 3.59
C ILE A 20 -1.04 -2.60 4.18
N ASP A 21 -1.92 -2.12 3.31
CA ASP A 21 -3.27 -1.65 3.62
C ASP A 21 -4.29 -2.81 3.71
N THR A 22 -5.41 -2.58 4.41
CA THR A 22 -6.53 -3.52 4.57
C THR A 22 -7.06 -3.99 3.21
N CYS A 23 -7.13 -3.10 2.22
CA CYS A 23 -7.65 -3.44 0.90
C CYS A 23 -6.84 -4.54 0.21
N PHE A 24 -5.51 -4.56 0.37
CA PHE A 24 -4.65 -5.61 -0.19
C PHE A 24 -4.85 -6.93 0.55
N LEU A 25 -4.94 -6.90 1.88
CA LEU A 25 -5.18 -8.10 2.70
C LEU A 25 -6.52 -8.77 2.38
N LEU A 26 -7.59 -7.97 2.24
CA LEU A 26 -8.91 -8.45 1.85
C LEU A 26 -8.88 -9.10 0.47
N ASP A 27 -8.22 -8.44 -0.48
CA ASP A 27 -8.08 -8.95 -1.83
C ASP A 27 -7.30 -10.28 -1.86
N PHE A 28 -6.18 -10.36 -1.14
CA PHE A 28 -5.40 -11.59 -0.98
C PHE A 28 -6.23 -12.73 -0.37
N ALA A 29 -6.96 -12.44 0.72
CA ALA A 29 -7.79 -13.43 1.40
C ALA A 29 -8.94 -13.94 0.51
N SER A 30 -9.47 -13.08 -0.36
CA SER A 30 -10.58 -13.40 -1.28
C SER A 30 -10.19 -14.35 -2.43
N LEU A 31 -8.89 -14.57 -2.67
CA LEU A 31 -8.41 -15.47 -3.71
C LEU A 31 -8.83 -16.91 -3.44
N LYS A 32 -9.72 -17.45 -4.29
CA LYS A 32 -10.21 -18.84 -4.15
C LYS A 32 -9.24 -19.89 -4.71
N LYS A 33 -8.51 -19.54 -5.78
CA LYS A 33 -7.66 -20.48 -6.51
C LYS A 33 -6.26 -20.50 -5.90
N THR A 34 -5.76 -21.70 -5.59
CA THR A 34 -4.40 -21.93 -5.08
C THR A 34 -3.33 -21.36 -6.02
N LYS A 35 -3.51 -21.52 -7.35
CA LYS A 35 -2.61 -20.97 -8.37
C LYS A 35 -2.53 -19.45 -8.39
N ASP A 36 -3.63 -18.75 -8.10
CA ASP A 36 -3.61 -17.28 -8.06
C ASP A 36 -2.92 -16.80 -6.78
N LYS A 37 -3.13 -17.49 -5.65
CA LYS A 37 -2.38 -17.24 -4.41
C LYS A 37 -0.89 -17.46 -4.59
N SER A 38 -0.47 -18.56 -5.24
CA SER A 38 0.95 -18.84 -5.45
C SER A 38 1.63 -17.74 -6.26
N LYS A 39 1.00 -17.27 -7.36
CA LYS A 39 1.54 -16.15 -8.15
C LYS A 39 1.75 -14.87 -7.33
N LEU A 40 0.82 -14.55 -6.42
CA LEU A 40 0.95 -13.37 -5.56
C LEU A 40 2.04 -13.56 -4.49
N ILE A 41 2.16 -14.77 -3.94
CA ILE A 41 3.24 -15.13 -3.01
C ILE A 41 4.59 -15.04 -3.72
N ASP A 42 4.71 -15.53 -4.96
CA ASP A 42 5.93 -15.43 -5.77
C ASP A 42 6.32 -13.96 -6.01
N LEU A 43 5.35 -13.09 -6.30
CA LEU A 43 5.57 -11.65 -6.41
C LEU A 43 6.12 -11.07 -5.10
N LEU A 44 5.50 -11.39 -3.96
CA LEU A 44 5.95 -10.89 -2.65
C LEU A 44 7.35 -11.43 -2.31
N ASN A 45 7.67 -12.66 -2.65
CA ASN A 45 9.00 -13.23 -2.47
C ASN A 45 10.05 -12.55 -3.37
N ASN A 46 9.69 -12.20 -4.61
CA ASN A 46 10.56 -11.41 -5.48
C ASN A 46 10.86 -10.03 -4.87
N PHE A 47 9.86 -9.40 -4.24
CA PHE A 47 10.10 -8.16 -3.48
C PHE A 47 11.00 -8.40 -2.27
N ARG A 48 10.81 -9.47 -1.49
CA ARG A 48 11.70 -9.81 -0.37
C ARG A 48 13.15 -10.04 -0.80
N ASN A 49 13.36 -10.63 -1.97
CA ASN A 49 14.71 -10.80 -2.56
C ASN A 49 15.40 -9.44 -2.87
N LEU A 50 14.63 -8.36 -2.96
CA LEU A 50 15.13 -6.98 -3.10
C LEU A 50 15.25 -6.26 -1.76
N SER A 51 15.32 -7.01 -0.65
CA SER A 51 15.35 -6.49 0.71
C SER A 51 14.15 -5.60 1.06
N VAL A 52 12.98 -5.94 0.51
CA VAL A 52 11.71 -5.34 0.91
C VAL A 52 11.14 -6.11 2.09
N SER A 53 10.70 -5.38 3.10
CA SER A 53 9.91 -5.95 4.20
C SER A 53 8.48 -5.44 4.14
N PHE A 54 7.53 -6.32 4.44
CA PHE A 54 6.11 -6.01 4.50
C PHE A 54 5.71 -5.80 5.94
N ILE A 55 5.23 -4.60 6.24
CA ILE A 55 4.79 -4.23 7.56
C ILE A 55 3.34 -3.78 7.51
N THR A 56 2.67 -3.76 8.65
CA THR A 56 1.36 -3.11 8.76
C THR A 56 1.20 -2.46 10.12
N LEU A 57 0.11 -1.73 10.33
CA LEU A 57 -0.22 -1.13 11.62
C LEU A 57 -1.28 -1.97 12.33
N SER A 58 -1.27 -1.96 13.65
CA SER A 58 -2.28 -2.67 14.45
C SER A 58 -3.74 -2.31 14.08
N PRO A 59 -4.13 -1.06 13.74
CA PRO A 59 -5.49 -0.75 13.31
C PRO A 59 -5.86 -1.38 11.97
N VAL A 60 -4.89 -1.54 11.06
CA VAL A 60 -5.10 -2.21 9.77
C VAL A 60 -5.35 -3.69 9.98
N ALA A 61 -4.54 -4.34 10.83
CA ALA A 61 -4.76 -5.73 11.20
C ALA A 61 -6.13 -5.93 11.87
N LEU A 62 -6.52 -5.03 12.78
CA LEU A 62 -7.84 -5.06 13.41
C LEU A 62 -8.96 -4.88 12.38
N GLU A 63 -8.85 -3.90 11.48
CA GLU A 63 -9.82 -3.66 10.42
C GLU A 63 -9.97 -4.88 9.50
N PHE A 64 -8.86 -5.53 9.16
CA PHE A 64 -8.87 -6.78 8.40
C PHE A 64 -9.65 -7.89 9.11
N TYR A 65 -9.57 -7.97 10.45
CA TYR A 65 -10.30 -8.96 11.24
C TYR A 65 -11.76 -8.59 11.52
N LEU A 66 -12.18 -7.34 11.37
CA LEU A 66 -13.55 -6.91 11.66
C LEU A 66 -14.59 -7.75 10.88
N GLY A 67 -15.69 -8.08 11.57
CA GLY A 67 -16.80 -8.86 11.01
C GLY A 67 -16.50 -10.34 10.77
N SER A 68 -15.37 -10.86 11.22
CA SER A 68 -15.00 -12.28 11.02
C SER A 68 -15.70 -13.18 12.04
N THR A 69 -16.12 -14.38 11.61
CA THR A 69 -16.40 -15.47 12.55
C THR A 69 -15.10 -15.96 13.21
N SER A 70 -15.18 -16.78 14.25
CA SER A 70 -13.98 -17.37 14.88
C SER A 70 -13.14 -18.17 13.88
N GLN A 71 -13.78 -18.89 12.96
CA GLN A 71 -13.07 -19.65 11.92
C GLN A 71 -12.40 -18.72 10.90
N ASP A 72 -13.12 -17.68 10.45
CA ASP A 72 -12.59 -16.69 9.51
C ASP A 72 -11.42 -15.91 10.12
N PHE A 73 -11.48 -15.61 11.42
CA PHE A 73 -10.41 -14.97 12.16
C PHE A 73 -9.12 -15.78 12.07
N LEU A 74 -9.16 -17.08 12.38
CA LEU A 74 -7.97 -17.95 12.32
C LEU A 74 -7.40 -18.07 10.91
N ILE A 75 -8.26 -18.06 9.89
CA ILE A 75 -7.83 -18.07 8.48
C ILE A 75 -7.14 -16.76 8.12
N LYS A 76 -7.74 -15.61 8.50
CA LYS A 76 -7.17 -14.28 8.27
C LYS A 76 -5.86 -14.09 9.02
N GLU A 77 -5.76 -14.56 10.26
CA GLU A 77 -4.53 -14.48 11.06
C GLU A 77 -3.38 -15.25 10.39
N LYS A 78 -3.66 -16.45 9.85
CA LYS A 78 -2.69 -17.20 9.04
C LYS A 78 -2.29 -16.44 7.77
N TYR A 79 -3.22 -15.75 7.11
CA TYR A 79 -2.88 -14.93 5.95
C TYR A 79 -2.02 -13.73 6.32
N LEU A 80 -2.39 -13.00 7.38
CA LEU A 80 -1.61 -11.86 7.86
C LEU A 80 -0.17 -12.28 8.16
N THR A 81 0.02 -13.33 8.95
CA THR A 81 1.35 -13.84 9.34
C THR A 81 2.16 -14.42 8.17
N SER A 82 1.51 -14.84 7.08
CA SER A 82 2.23 -15.30 5.88
C SER A 82 2.72 -14.16 4.97
N ILE A 83 2.14 -12.97 5.11
CA ILE A 83 2.42 -11.81 4.25
C ILE A 83 3.23 -10.76 4.99
N ILE A 84 2.89 -10.50 6.24
CA ILE A 84 3.39 -9.40 7.05
C ILE A 84 4.54 -9.90 7.92
N ASP A 85 5.70 -9.27 7.77
CA ASP A 85 6.89 -9.54 8.55
C ASP A 85 6.78 -8.91 9.96
N GLU A 86 6.15 -7.73 10.07
CA GLU A 86 5.94 -7.06 11.36
C GLU A 86 4.63 -6.24 11.44
N VAL A 87 3.96 -6.27 12.59
CA VAL A 87 2.80 -5.42 12.90
C VAL A 87 3.21 -4.35 13.92
N LEU A 88 3.30 -3.10 13.48
CA LEU A 88 3.67 -1.98 14.34
C LEU A 88 2.45 -1.47 15.14
N PRO A 89 2.61 -1.16 16.44
CA PRO A 89 1.53 -0.63 17.25
C PRO A 89 1.29 0.87 16.96
N VAL A 90 0.04 1.34 17.06
CA VAL A 90 -0.31 2.77 16.88
C VAL A 90 0.53 3.71 17.74
N ARG A 91 0.88 3.29 18.97
CA ARG A 91 1.71 4.09 19.88
C ARG A 91 3.09 4.44 19.31
N ALA A 92 3.52 3.78 18.23
CA ALA A 92 4.73 4.14 17.52
C ALA A 92 4.58 5.45 16.72
N LEU A 93 3.35 5.94 16.49
CA LEU A 93 3.08 7.15 15.71
C LEU A 93 3.18 8.41 16.57
N LYS A 94 3.84 9.43 16.02
CA LYS A 94 4.08 10.73 16.65
C LYS A 94 2.90 11.67 16.45
N GLU A 95 2.34 12.14 17.56
CA GLU A 95 1.18 13.03 17.57
C GLU A 95 1.42 14.32 16.76
N GLU A 96 2.64 14.89 16.80
CA GLU A 96 2.95 16.10 16.03
C GLU A 96 2.90 15.88 14.52
N VAL A 97 3.23 14.68 14.04
CA VAL A 97 3.15 14.33 12.62
C VAL A 97 1.68 14.19 12.22
N THR A 98 0.89 13.50 13.04
CA THR A 98 -0.56 13.34 12.82
C THR A 98 -1.28 14.68 12.74
N LYS A 99 -1.02 15.60 13.69
CA LYS A 99 -1.64 16.94 13.70
C LYS A 99 -1.35 17.72 12.42
N LYS A 100 -0.09 17.71 11.96
CA LYS A 100 0.31 18.37 10.70
C LYS A 100 -0.41 17.75 9.50
N LEU A 101 -0.53 16.43 9.46
CA LEU A 101 -1.25 15.73 8.40
C LEU A 101 -2.73 16.09 8.38
N ILE A 102 -3.41 16.11 9.53
CA ILE A 102 -4.83 16.52 9.60
C ILE A 102 -5.03 17.90 8.96
N MET A 103 -4.14 18.86 9.23
CA MET A 103 -4.19 20.19 8.60
C MET A 103 -3.97 20.12 7.08
N GLN A 104 -3.06 19.27 6.60
CA GLN A 104 -2.84 19.08 5.15
C GLN A 104 -4.05 18.41 4.48
N TYR A 105 -4.63 17.39 5.10
CA TYR A 105 -5.85 16.74 4.64
C TYR A 105 -7.00 17.74 4.56
N GLY A 106 -7.21 18.57 5.59
CA GLY A 106 -8.25 19.63 5.57
C GLY A 106 -8.10 20.63 4.41
N ARG A 107 -6.87 20.82 3.89
CA ARG A 107 -6.61 21.70 2.74
C ARG A 107 -6.75 21.01 1.39
N TYR A 108 -6.37 19.74 1.30
CA TYR A 108 -6.15 19.06 0.02
C TYR A 108 -7.04 17.85 -0.24
N ALA A 109 -7.64 17.26 0.79
CA ALA A 109 -8.63 16.20 0.68
C ALA A 109 -10.03 16.80 0.86
N LYS A 110 -10.91 16.63 -0.12
CA LYS A 110 -12.29 17.14 -0.08
C LYS A 110 -13.26 16.20 0.68
N GLY A 111 -12.77 15.42 1.64
CA GLY A 111 -13.53 14.35 2.30
C GLY A 111 -13.01 13.97 3.68
N LYS A 112 -13.77 13.10 4.36
CA LYS A 112 -13.37 12.51 5.64
C LYS A 112 -12.33 11.42 5.37
N VAL A 113 -11.15 11.55 5.97
CA VAL A 113 -10.15 10.48 6.03
C VAL A 113 -10.50 9.55 7.18
N SER A 114 -10.43 8.23 6.98
CA SER A 114 -10.67 7.28 8.07
C SER A 114 -9.54 7.37 9.10
N TYR A 115 -9.79 6.87 10.32
CA TYR A 115 -8.76 6.82 11.34
C TYR A 115 -7.59 5.91 10.91
N VAL A 116 -7.89 4.77 10.27
CA VAL A 116 -6.88 3.81 9.79
C VAL A 116 -6.01 4.45 8.70
N ASP A 117 -6.63 5.11 7.72
CA ASP A 117 -5.91 5.82 6.66
C ASP A 117 -5.05 6.96 7.22
N LEU A 118 -5.54 7.69 8.23
CA LEU A 118 -4.76 8.72 8.90
C LEU A 118 -3.55 8.13 9.64
N CYS A 119 -3.69 6.97 10.28
CA CYS A 119 -2.58 6.24 10.90
C CYS A 119 -1.54 5.82 9.85
N LEU A 120 -1.97 5.25 8.72
CA LEU A 120 -1.10 4.87 7.62
C LEU A 120 -0.38 6.07 7.01
N ALA A 121 -1.11 7.16 6.75
CA ALA A 121 -0.55 8.44 6.29
C ALA A 121 0.52 8.98 7.25
N THR A 122 0.27 8.87 8.56
CA THR A 122 1.21 9.30 9.59
C THR A 122 2.46 8.44 9.59
N ALA A 123 2.31 7.12 9.55
CA ALA A 123 3.43 6.19 9.47
C ALA A 123 4.29 6.48 8.23
N LEU A 124 3.65 6.71 7.09
CA LEU A 124 4.31 7.02 5.82
C LEU A 124 5.11 8.32 5.85
N LYS A 125 4.65 9.35 6.59
CA LYS A 125 5.41 10.59 6.81
C LYS A 125 6.52 10.47 7.86
N GLN A 126 6.34 9.56 8.81
CA GLN A 126 7.22 9.44 9.96
C GLN A 126 8.45 8.56 9.68
N PHE A 127 8.26 7.47 8.96
CA PHE A 127 9.31 6.48 8.77
C PHE A 127 10.00 6.68 7.40
N PRO A 128 11.33 6.87 7.38
CA PRO A 128 12.07 7.03 6.13
C PRO A 128 12.10 5.72 5.33
N LYS A 129 12.28 5.82 4.01
CA LYS A 129 12.31 4.65 3.10
C LYS A 129 11.10 3.72 3.29
N THR A 130 9.93 4.30 3.54
CA THR A 130 8.68 3.56 3.62
C THR A 130 7.74 3.91 2.49
N PHE A 131 7.01 2.90 2.04
CA PHE A 131 5.95 3.04 1.06
C PHE A 131 4.66 2.48 1.63
N LEU A 132 3.53 2.97 1.13
CA LEU A 132 2.21 2.38 1.36
C LEU A 132 1.75 1.69 0.09
N LEU A 133 1.41 0.41 0.18
CA LEU A 133 0.77 -0.34 -0.88
C LEU A 133 -0.75 -0.31 -0.70
N THR A 134 -1.44 0.45 -1.54
CA THR A 134 -2.91 0.58 -1.48
C THR A 134 -3.51 0.79 -2.87
N ARG A 135 -4.78 0.41 -3.03
CA ARG A 135 -5.61 0.79 -4.19
C ARG A 135 -6.55 1.98 -3.89
N ASN A 136 -6.47 2.56 -2.70
CA ASN A 136 -7.33 3.67 -2.27
C ASN A 136 -6.73 5.04 -2.63
N TYR A 137 -6.82 5.40 -3.91
CA TYR A 137 -6.26 6.66 -4.43
C TYR A 137 -6.97 7.92 -3.92
N LYS A 138 -8.19 7.81 -3.39
CA LYS A 138 -8.97 8.96 -2.91
C LYS A 138 -8.47 9.46 -1.56
N ASP A 139 -8.05 8.54 -0.69
CA ASP A 139 -7.63 8.85 0.67
C ASP A 139 -6.14 9.18 0.77
N PHE A 140 -5.38 9.02 -0.31
CA PHE A 140 -3.96 9.41 -0.40
C PHE A 140 -3.73 10.41 -1.54
N PRO A 141 -4.10 11.69 -1.36
CA PRO A 141 -4.03 12.69 -2.42
C PRO A 141 -2.58 13.00 -2.85
N LEU A 142 -2.34 13.05 -4.16
CA LEU A 142 -1.02 13.33 -4.76
C LEU A 142 -0.45 14.74 -4.47
N LYS A 143 -1.26 15.62 -3.87
CA LYS A 143 -0.78 16.91 -3.33
C LYS A 143 0.01 16.74 -2.02
N ILE A 144 -0.24 15.65 -1.30
CA ILE A 144 0.40 15.34 0.00
C ILE A 144 1.43 14.22 -0.15
N PHE A 145 1.15 13.22 -0.98
CA PHE A 145 1.96 12.00 -1.14
C PHE A 145 2.49 11.86 -2.58
N GLY A 146 3.62 11.17 -2.75
CA GLY A 146 4.11 10.75 -4.06
C GLY A 146 3.55 9.37 -4.43
N CYS A 147 3.19 9.13 -5.69
CA CYS A 147 2.94 7.79 -6.21
C CYS A 147 4.15 7.39 -7.04
N GLU A 148 4.98 6.49 -6.49
CA GLU A 148 6.32 6.27 -7.03
C GLU A 148 6.37 5.10 -8.02
N ALA A 149 5.46 4.15 -7.84
CA ALA A 149 5.30 2.96 -8.65
C ALA A 149 3.88 2.41 -8.53
N TYR A 150 3.48 1.54 -9.46
CA TYR A 150 2.23 0.80 -9.39
C TYR A 150 2.37 -0.58 -10.02
N PHE A 151 1.45 -1.48 -9.69
CA PHE A 151 1.21 -2.70 -10.45
C PHE A 151 -0.28 -2.97 -10.57
N ILE A 152 -0.64 -3.78 -11.57
CA ILE A 152 -2.02 -4.13 -11.84
C ILE A 152 -2.19 -5.63 -11.59
N LEU A 153 -3.20 -5.97 -10.80
CA LEU A 153 -3.67 -7.33 -10.62
C LEU A 153 -4.96 -7.53 -11.39
N GLN A 154 -4.98 -8.51 -12.28
CA GLN A 154 -6.19 -8.91 -12.99
C GLN A 154 -6.85 -10.11 -12.31
N PHE A 155 -8.00 -9.86 -11.69
CA PHE A 155 -8.84 -10.86 -11.03
C PHE A 155 -10.04 -11.21 -11.91
N ASN A 156 -9.99 -12.32 -12.65
CA ASN A 156 -11.03 -12.71 -13.61
C ASN A 156 -11.38 -11.54 -14.56
N ASN A 157 -12.43 -10.77 -14.24
CA ASN A 157 -12.95 -9.62 -15.01
C ASN A 157 -12.76 -8.26 -14.32
N ASP A 158 -12.00 -8.20 -13.22
CA ASP A 158 -11.73 -6.98 -12.46
C ASP A 158 -10.23 -6.63 -12.52
N LEU A 159 -9.92 -5.34 -12.70
CA LEU A 159 -8.56 -4.82 -12.73
C LEU A 159 -8.34 -3.97 -11.49
N ARG A 160 -7.35 -4.36 -10.68
CA ARG A 160 -7.02 -3.65 -9.45
C ARG A 160 -5.62 -3.06 -9.57
N THR A 161 -5.57 -1.74 -9.62
CA THR A 161 -4.32 -1.00 -9.62
C THR A 161 -3.90 -0.71 -8.19
N TYR A 162 -2.73 -1.22 -7.83
CA TYR A 162 -2.08 -0.99 -6.55
C TYR A 162 -0.93 -0.01 -6.74
N CYS A 163 -0.89 1.02 -5.92
CA CYS A 163 0.12 2.06 -5.97
C CYS A 163 1.02 1.96 -4.74
N PHE A 164 2.32 2.24 -4.94
CA PHE A 164 3.28 2.48 -3.89
C PHE A 164 3.38 3.98 -3.62
N TYR A 165 2.72 4.42 -2.55
CA TYR A 165 2.76 5.80 -2.11
C TYR A 165 3.95 6.07 -1.20
N SER A 166 4.59 7.23 -1.34
CA SER A 166 5.68 7.71 -0.51
C SER A 166 5.24 8.90 0.35
N GLY A 167 5.88 9.05 1.51
CA GLY A 167 5.66 10.20 2.40
C GLY A 167 6.23 11.49 1.84
N GLU A 168 7.17 11.42 0.91
CA GLU A 168 7.76 12.57 0.25
C GLU A 168 7.26 12.67 -1.17
N LYS A 169 6.85 13.86 -1.60
CA LYS A 169 6.53 14.06 -3.01
C LYS A 169 7.85 14.05 -3.78
N VAL A 170 8.20 12.95 -4.41
CA VAL A 170 9.31 12.95 -5.39
C VAL A 170 8.80 13.71 -6.62
N ILE A 171 9.17 14.99 -6.73
CA ILE A 171 8.94 15.74 -7.96
C ILE A 171 9.92 15.19 -9.00
N LYS A 172 9.53 14.10 -9.67
CA LYS A 172 10.20 13.71 -10.91
C LYS A 172 9.94 14.84 -11.91
N LYS A 173 10.92 15.71 -12.12
CA LYS A 173 10.94 16.60 -13.29
C LYS A 173 11.02 15.71 -14.52
N GLN A 174 9.90 15.18 -14.98
CA GLN A 174 9.80 14.64 -16.32
C GLN A 174 10.01 15.85 -17.25
N LYS A 175 11.20 15.92 -17.88
CA LYS A 175 11.32 16.61 -19.15
C LYS A 175 10.40 15.84 -20.10
N ILE A 176 9.15 16.29 -20.21
CA ILE A 176 8.33 15.94 -21.35
C ILE A 176 9.11 16.50 -22.54
N LYS A 177 9.86 15.64 -23.23
CA LYS A 177 10.25 15.95 -24.59
C LYS A 177 8.93 15.97 -25.35
N GLU A 178 8.55 17.15 -25.82
CA GLU A 178 7.50 17.32 -26.81
C GLU A 178 7.94 16.61 -28.09
N GLU A 179 7.78 15.29 -28.13
CA GLU A 179 7.87 14.49 -29.34
C GLU A 179 6.43 14.09 -29.71
N PHE A 180 5.59 15.10 -29.98
CA PHE A 180 4.44 14.90 -30.83
C PHE A 180 4.84 15.42 -32.22
N PRO A 181 4.91 14.57 -33.25
CA PRO A 181 5.05 15.07 -34.61
C PRO A 181 3.81 15.92 -34.94
N PRO A 182 3.97 17.04 -35.66
CA PRO A 182 2.83 17.80 -36.15
C PRO A 182 1.98 16.89 -37.04
N PHE A 183 0.67 16.91 -36.81
CA PHE A 183 -0.34 16.31 -37.70
C PHE A 183 -0.41 17.04 -39.03
#